data_AF-A0A4Q6Y437-F1
#
_entry.id   AF-A0A4Q6Y437-F1
#
_cell.length_a   1.000
_cell.length_b   1.000
_cell.length_c   1.000
_cell.angle_alpha   90.00
_cell.angle_beta   90.00
_cell.angle_gamma   90.00
#
_symmetry.space_group_name_H-M   'P 1'
#
loop_
_entity.id
_entity.type
_entity.pdbx_description
1 polymer ?
#
loop_
_entity_poly.entity_id
_entity_poly.type
_entity_poly.pdbx_seq_one_letter_code
_entity_poly.pdbx_strand_id
1 'polypeptide(L)'
;MKKHTAGDGPAIIKKYANRRLYNTETSSYITLEHLAAMTREGRDFKVVDAKSDEDITHNILTQIIMEEESRGETMLPVNFLRQLISMYGDSMQAMVPGYLEASMDSFRRNQLQFKSAVEGAFANSPFAELAKQNMAMFEAATQAFKPGAVGAAPAKPAEDATPLSKDEEIAALKAELGKLVEKIDKLGE
;
A
#
# COMPACT_ATOMS: atom_id res chain seq x y z
N MET A 1 14.79 -3.43 7.23
CA MET A 1 16.21 -3.76 7.51
C MET A 1 17.05 -3.15 6.40
N LYS A 2 17.81 -2.08 6.68
CA LYS A 2 18.72 -1.44 5.72
C LYS A 2 20.08 -2.14 5.78
N LYS A 3 20.48 -2.80 4.70
CA LYS A 3 21.89 -3.10 4.43
C LYS A 3 22.29 -2.31 3.18
N HIS A 4 22.81 -1.11 3.39
CA HIS A 4 23.59 -0.40 2.39
C HIS A 4 25.08 -0.60 2.73
N THR A 5 25.81 -1.30 1.85
CA THR A 5 27.28 -1.31 1.73
C THR A 5 27.60 -2.12 0.45
N ALA A 6 28.42 -1.70 -0.52
CA ALA A 6 29.37 -0.60 -0.60
C ALA A 6 29.27 0.10 -1.98
N GLY A 7 29.39 1.44 -1.96
CA GLY A 7 29.28 2.33 -3.12
C GLY A 7 28.06 3.25 -2.97
N ASP A 8 28.26 4.46 -2.42
CA ASP A 8 27.23 5.47 -2.10
C ASP A 8 26.54 6.10 -3.35
N GLY A 9 26.61 5.40 -4.48
CA GLY A 9 26.11 5.82 -5.79
C GLY A 9 25.25 4.73 -6.44
N PRO A 10 24.72 5.00 -7.65
CA PRO A 10 23.89 4.04 -8.36
C PRO A 10 24.69 2.79 -8.76
N ALA A 11 24.06 1.62 -8.62
CA ALA A 11 24.67 0.36 -9.03
C ALA A 11 24.94 0.34 -10.53
N ILE A 12 26.14 -0.07 -10.95
CA ILE A 12 26.48 -0.12 -12.38
C ILE A 12 26.17 -1.51 -12.94
N ILE A 13 25.33 -1.52 -13.97
CA ILE A 13 24.89 -2.73 -14.64
C ILE A 13 25.44 -2.71 -16.07
N LYS A 14 26.25 -3.69 -16.43
CA LYS A 14 26.75 -3.84 -17.80
C LYS A 14 25.83 -4.73 -18.60
N LYS A 15 25.27 -4.19 -19.69
CA LYS A 15 24.51 -4.98 -20.66
C LYS A 15 25.45 -5.51 -21.73
N TYR A 16 25.42 -6.81 -21.94
CA TYR A 16 26.12 -7.44 -23.05
C TYR A 16 25.13 -7.63 -24.22
N ALA A 17 25.63 -7.94 -25.41
CA ALA A 17 24.80 -8.04 -26.63
C ALA A 17 23.67 -9.09 -26.55
N ASN A 18 23.75 -10.04 -25.61
CA ASN A 18 22.68 -11.00 -25.33
C ASN A 18 21.68 -10.44 -24.30
N ARG A 19 20.63 -11.18 -23.92
CA ARG A 19 19.73 -10.82 -22.79
C ARG A 19 20.43 -10.84 -21.40
N ARG A 20 21.76 -10.71 -21.34
CA ARG A 20 22.58 -10.83 -20.13
C ARG A 20 22.91 -9.45 -19.56
N LEU A 21 22.62 -9.27 -18.28
CA LEU A 21 22.94 -8.10 -17.50
C LEU A 21 23.91 -8.51 -16.39
N TYR A 22 24.94 -7.72 -16.14
CA TYR A 22 25.95 -8.00 -15.11
C TYR A 22 26.01 -6.85 -14.12
N ASN A 23 25.76 -7.14 -12.85
CA ASN A 23 25.87 -6.17 -11.78
C ASN A 23 27.32 -6.14 -11.28
N THR A 24 27.96 -4.98 -11.38
CA THR A 24 29.37 -4.82 -10.98
C THR A 24 29.56 -4.76 -9.47
N GLU A 25 28.53 -4.41 -8.69
CA GLU A 25 28.60 -4.36 -7.23
C GLU A 25 28.56 -5.77 -6.62
N THR A 26 27.62 -6.61 -7.09
CA THR A 26 27.48 -7.99 -6.63
C THR A 26 28.32 -8.98 -7.43
N SER A 27 28.99 -8.50 -8.48
CA SER A 27 29.79 -9.29 -9.42
C SER A 27 29.03 -10.49 -10.01
N SER A 28 27.72 -10.34 -10.25
CA SER A 28 26.83 -11.44 -10.64
C SER A 28 25.96 -11.09 -11.85
N TYR A 29 25.53 -12.13 -12.57
CA TYR A 29 24.54 -11.99 -13.64
C TYR A 29 23.15 -11.84 -13.05
N ILE A 30 22.39 -10.89 -13.59
CA ILE A 30 21.03 -10.56 -13.15
C ILE A 30 20.07 -10.51 -14.35
N THR A 31 18.77 -10.50 -14.06
CA THR A 31 17.69 -10.42 -15.06
C THR A 31 16.99 -9.06 -15.01
N LEU A 32 16.11 -8.79 -15.98
CA LEU A 32 15.24 -7.61 -15.95
C LEU A 32 14.30 -7.61 -14.74
N GLU A 33 13.83 -8.79 -14.32
CA GLU A 33 13.01 -8.96 -13.12
C GLU A 33 13.76 -8.58 -11.83
N HIS A 34 15.06 -8.88 -11.77
CA HIS A 34 15.91 -8.43 -10.66
C HIS A 34 16.07 -6.90 -10.65
N LEU A 35 16.23 -6.27 -11.83
CA LEU A 35 16.25 -4.81 -11.92
C LEU A 35 14.91 -4.19 -11.52
N ALA A 36 13.79 -4.78 -11.91
CA ALA A 36 12.46 -4.35 -11.48
C ALA A 36 12.33 -4.42 -9.95
N ALA A 37 12.82 -5.49 -9.32
CA ALA A 37 12.88 -5.61 -7.87
C ALA A 37 13.75 -4.54 -7.23
N MET A 38 14.95 -4.27 -7.75
CA MET A 38 15.82 -3.18 -7.28
C MET A 38 15.12 -1.81 -7.34
N THR A 39 14.40 -1.51 -8.43
CA THR A 39 13.60 -0.27 -8.55
C THR A 39 12.51 -0.20 -7.48
N ARG A 40 11.79 -1.31 -7.22
CA ARG A 40 10.74 -1.38 -6.18
C ARG A 40 11.31 -1.20 -4.77
N GLU A 41 12.54 -1.68 -4.55
CA GLU A 41 13.28 -1.52 -3.29
C GLU A 41 13.88 -0.12 -3.12
N GLY A 42 13.83 0.74 -4.15
CA GLY A 42 14.40 2.07 -4.15
C GLY A 42 15.93 2.09 -4.30
N ARG A 43 16.51 1.04 -4.92
CA ARG A 43 17.93 0.99 -5.25
C ARG A 43 18.16 1.55 -6.65
N ASP A 44 18.81 2.72 -6.71
CA ASP A 44 19.20 3.32 -7.99
C ASP A 44 20.28 2.49 -8.70
N PHE A 45 20.16 2.41 -10.02
CA PHE A 45 21.14 1.77 -10.88
C PHE A 45 21.29 2.51 -12.21
N LYS A 46 22.44 2.34 -12.84
CA LYS A 46 22.75 2.83 -14.19
C LYS A 46 23.09 1.63 -15.06
N VAL A 47 22.49 1.55 -16.25
CA VAL A 47 22.79 0.49 -17.22
C VAL A 47 23.64 1.05 -18.35
N VAL A 48 24.79 0.42 -18.57
CA VAL A 48 25.76 0.81 -19.59
C VAL A 48 25.94 -0.35 -20.58
N ASP A 49 25.93 -0.06 -21.89
CA ASP A 49 26.25 -1.06 -22.89
C ASP A 49 27.74 -1.42 -22.85
N ALA A 50 28.05 -2.72 -22.72
CA ALA A 50 29.42 -3.17 -22.54
C ALA A 50 30.31 -3.03 -23.79
N LYS A 51 29.72 -2.79 -24.97
CA LYS A 51 30.45 -2.57 -26.23
C LYS A 51 30.64 -1.09 -26.54
N SER A 52 29.59 -0.29 -26.42
CA SER A 52 29.64 1.15 -26.76
C SER A 52 29.94 2.07 -25.58
N ASP A 53 29.83 1.57 -24.34
CA ASP A 53 29.92 2.36 -23.10
C ASP A 53 28.84 3.45 -22.99
N GLU A 54 27.76 3.33 -23.78
CA GLU A 54 26.64 4.25 -23.75
C GLU A 54 25.68 3.97 -22.59
N ASP A 55 25.13 5.04 -22.02
CA ASP A 55 24.05 4.97 -21.04
C ASP A 55 22.74 4.58 -21.72
N ILE A 56 22.26 3.38 -21.41
CA ILE A 56 21.04 2.80 -21.94
C ILE A 56 19.98 2.59 -20.85
N THR A 57 20.14 3.25 -19.70
CA THR A 57 19.25 3.10 -18.53
C THR A 57 17.80 3.34 -18.90
N HIS A 58 17.51 4.40 -19.66
CA HIS A 58 16.17 4.70 -20.14
C HIS A 58 15.56 3.55 -20.94
N ASN A 59 16.30 3.00 -21.91
CA ASN A 59 15.83 1.90 -22.75
C ASN A 59 15.47 0.66 -21.92
N ILE A 60 16.33 0.33 -20.94
CA ILE A 60 16.12 -0.83 -20.08
C ILE A 60 14.94 -0.64 -19.13
N LEU A 61 14.76 0.56 -18.58
CA LEU A 61 13.57 0.87 -17.77
C LEU A 61 12.28 0.77 -18.60
N THR A 62 12.27 1.27 -19.84
CA THR A 62 11.13 1.10 -20.75
C THR A 62 10.85 -0.39 -21.02
N GLN A 63 11.90 -1.19 -21.24
CA GLN A 63 11.76 -2.62 -21.46
C GLN A 63 11.17 -3.34 -20.24
N ILE A 64 11.59 -2.98 -19.03
CA ILE A 64 11.03 -3.53 -17.77
C ILE A 64 9.53 -3.23 -17.68
N ILE A 65 9.12 -1.98 -17.94
CA ILE A 65 7.70 -1.58 -17.91
C ILE A 65 6.88 -2.44 -18.89
N MET A 66 7.36 -2.61 -20.12
CA MET A 66 6.68 -3.44 -21.11
C MET A 66 6.58 -4.92 -20.71
N GLU A 67 7.62 -5.48 -20.08
CA GLU A 67 7.61 -6.86 -19.64
C GLU A 67 6.62 -7.07 -18.48
N GLU A 68 6.56 -6.15 -17.51
CA GLU A 68 5.60 -6.18 -16.40
C GLU A 68 4.15 -6.07 -16.90
N GLU A 69 3.86 -5.13 -17.81
CA GLU A 69 2.54 -4.99 -18.44
C GLU A 69 2.09 -6.27 -19.18
N SER A 70 3.04 -6.98 -19.82
CA SER A 70 2.74 -8.24 -20.53
C SER A 70 2.42 -9.42 -19.61
N ARG A 71 2.79 -9.36 -18.33
CA ARG A 71 2.60 -10.45 -17.35
C ARG A 71 1.21 -10.47 -16.71
N GLY A 72 0.35 -9.49 -17.00
CA GLY A 72 -1.10 -9.57 -16.74
C GLY A 72 -1.65 -8.58 -15.71
N GLU A 73 -0.82 -7.80 -15.02
CA GLU A 73 -1.26 -6.65 -14.22
C GLU A 73 -1.13 -5.38 -15.06
N THR A 74 -2.09 -5.18 -15.98
CA THR A 74 -2.13 -4.00 -16.85
C THR A 74 -2.45 -2.76 -16.02
N MET A 75 -1.42 -2.09 -15.50
CA MET A 75 -1.56 -0.90 -14.67
C MET A 75 -1.70 0.37 -15.51
N LEU A 76 -1.24 0.36 -16.76
CA LEU A 76 -1.28 1.51 -17.66
C LEU A 76 -2.59 1.56 -18.46
N PRO A 77 -3.49 2.53 -18.21
CA PRO A 77 -4.71 2.67 -18.98
C PRO A 77 -4.43 3.02 -20.44
N VAL A 78 -5.24 2.48 -21.37
CA VAL A 78 -5.12 2.78 -22.81
C VAL A 78 -5.13 4.28 -23.11
N ASN A 79 -5.94 5.06 -22.39
CA ASN A 79 -6.00 6.51 -22.54
C ASN A 79 -4.67 7.19 -22.18
N PHE A 80 -3.98 6.72 -21.15
CA PHE A 80 -2.67 7.23 -20.75
C PHE A 80 -1.62 6.95 -21.83
N LEU A 81 -1.60 5.72 -22.37
CA LEU A 81 -0.69 5.36 -23.46
C LEU A 81 -0.91 6.23 -24.71
N ARG A 82 -2.17 6.48 -25.09
CA ARG A 82 -2.52 7.37 -26.21
C ARG A 82 -2.06 8.81 -25.96
N GLN A 83 -2.29 9.33 -24.76
CA GLN A 83 -1.84 10.67 -24.38
C GLN A 83 -0.32 10.76 -24.44
N LEU A 84 0.39 9.79 -23.85
CA LEU A 84 1.85 9.73 -23.88
C LEU A 84 2.37 9.76 -25.33
N ILE A 85 1.84 8.92 -26.22
CA ILE A 85 2.21 8.91 -27.65
C ILE A 85 1.91 10.26 -28.33
N SER A 86 0.74 10.87 -28.07
CA SER A 86 0.39 12.17 -28.67
C SER A 86 1.37 13.28 -28.27
N MET A 87 1.87 13.25 -27.04
CA MET A 87 2.81 14.25 -26.53
C MET A 87 4.23 14.13 -27.13
N TYR A 88 4.60 12.97 -27.71
CA TYR A 88 5.86 12.81 -28.46
C TYR A 88 5.80 13.43 -29.86
N GLY A 89 4.60 13.70 -30.40
CA GLY A 89 4.40 14.24 -31.76
C GLY A 89 4.32 15.76 -31.84
N ASP A 90 4.01 16.44 -30.74
CA ASP A 90 3.91 17.89 -30.68
C ASP A 90 5.18 18.52 -30.07
N SER A 91 5.42 19.80 -30.40
CA SER A 91 6.56 20.64 -29.94
C SER A 91 6.77 20.73 -28.41
N MET A 92 5.96 20.04 -27.61
CA MET A 92 6.03 19.97 -26.15
C MET A 92 6.92 18.83 -25.62
N GLN A 93 7.59 18.06 -26.47
CA GLN A 93 8.46 16.93 -26.08
C GLN A 93 9.47 17.27 -24.96
N ALA A 94 9.92 18.52 -24.86
CA ALA A 94 10.81 18.99 -23.79
C ALA A 94 10.12 19.22 -22.42
N MET A 95 8.81 19.44 -22.39
CA MET A 95 8.05 19.73 -21.16
C MET A 95 7.41 18.47 -20.55
N VAL A 96 7.23 17.40 -21.33
CA VAL A 96 6.58 16.15 -20.88
C VAL A 96 7.32 15.50 -19.70
N PRO A 97 8.66 15.34 -19.72
CA PRO A 97 9.35 14.63 -18.64
C PRO A 97 9.17 15.31 -17.29
N GLY A 98 9.34 16.65 -17.25
CA GLY A 98 9.21 17.42 -16.02
C GLY A 98 7.78 17.46 -15.46
N TYR A 99 6.76 17.51 -16.31
CA TYR A 99 5.37 17.45 -15.86
C TYR A 99 5.01 16.06 -15.31
N LEU A 100 5.46 14.99 -15.97
CA LEU A 100 5.20 13.62 -15.52
C LEU A 100 5.89 13.33 -14.19
N GLU A 101 7.15 13.74 -14.02
CA GLU A 101 7.90 13.62 -12.78
C GLU A 101 7.21 14.38 -11.64
N ALA A 102 6.87 15.66 -11.85
CA ALA A 102 6.16 16.47 -10.85
C ALA A 102 4.77 15.90 -10.49
N SER A 103 4.06 15.33 -11.46
CA SER A 103 2.75 14.70 -11.24
C SER A 103 2.87 13.40 -10.46
N MET A 104 3.86 12.56 -10.75
CA MET A 104 4.13 11.32 -10.03
C MET A 104 4.60 11.59 -8.59
N ASP A 105 5.46 12.58 -8.39
CA ASP A 105 5.88 13.00 -7.05
C ASP A 105 4.73 13.55 -6.23
N SER A 106 3.84 14.31 -6.86
CA SER A 106 2.62 14.80 -6.21
C SER A 106 1.65 13.66 -5.88
N PHE A 107 1.49 12.69 -6.78
CA PHE A 107 0.67 11.50 -6.52
C PHE A 107 1.21 10.67 -5.35
N ARG A 108 2.52 10.40 -5.32
CA ARG A 108 3.17 9.67 -4.22
C ARG A 108 3.01 10.40 -2.89
N ARG A 109 3.22 11.73 -2.86
CA ARG A 109 2.99 12.56 -1.65
C ARG A 109 1.53 12.51 -1.20
N ASN A 110 0.58 12.63 -2.12
CA ASN A 110 -0.84 12.58 -1.82
C ASN A 110 -1.24 11.20 -1.26
N GLN A 111 -0.72 10.11 -1.80
CA GLN A 111 -0.97 8.76 -1.29
C GLN A 111 -0.44 8.57 0.13
N LEU A 112 0.77 9.07 0.41
CA LEU A 112 1.36 9.03 1.75
C LEU A 112 0.57 9.87 2.75
N GLN A 113 0.15 11.09 2.35
CA GLN A 113 -0.69 11.95 3.17
C GLN A 113 -2.06 11.32 3.43
N PHE A 114 -2.69 10.72 2.41
CA PHE A 114 -3.96 10.03 2.59
C PHE A 114 -3.84 8.83 3.53
N LYS A 115 -2.82 7.98 3.37
CA LYS A 115 -2.55 6.88 4.30
C LYS A 115 -2.35 7.38 5.72
N SER A 116 -1.52 8.41 5.91
CA SER A 116 -1.26 9.00 7.23
C SER A 116 -2.49 9.67 7.84
N ALA A 117 -3.32 10.34 7.03
CA ALA A 117 -4.56 10.96 7.48
C ALA A 117 -5.61 9.91 7.86
N VAL A 118 -5.73 8.83 7.10
CA VAL A 118 -6.64 7.71 7.41
C VAL A 118 -6.15 6.95 8.64
N GLU A 119 -4.86 6.60 8.74
CA GLU A 119 -4.28 5.96 9.92
C GLU A 119 -4.42 6.85 11.16
N GLY A 120 -4.13 8.14 11.04
CA GLY A 120 -4.27 9.12 12.11
C GLY A 120 -5.72 9.35 12.53
N ALA A 121 -6.65 9.39 11.56
CA ALA A 121 -8.08 9.48 11.82
C ALA A 121 -8.65 8.20 12.42
N PHE A 122 -8.14 7.02 12.05
CA PHE A 122 -8.53 5.75 12.66
C PHE A 122 -7.98 5.62 14.08
N ALA A 123 -6.71 6.00 14.30
CA ALA A 123 -6.09 5.99 15.62
C ALA A 123 -6.75 6.98 16.60
N ASN A 124 -7.27 8.10 16.08
CA ASN A 124 -8.03 9.11 16.82
C ASN A 124 -9.55 8.98 16.60
N SER A 125 -10.03 7.85 16.07
CA SER A 125 -11.46 7.59 15.87
C SER A 125 -12.10 7.16 17.19
N PRO A 126 -13.36 7.53 17.45
CA PRO A 126 -14.16 6.99 18.55
C PRO A 126 -14.15 5.45 18.60
N PHE A 127 -13.99 4.79 17.44
CA PHE A 127 -13.86 3.34 17.36
C PHE A 127 -12.55 2.81 17.96
N ALA A 128 -11.42 3.51 17.78
CA ALA A 128 -10.15 3.13 18.37
C ALA A 128 -10.14 3.35 19.89
N GLU A 129 -10.84 4.37 20.38
CA GLU A 129 -11.04 4.55 21.83
C GLU A 129 -11.91 3.44 22.42
N LEU A 130 -13.03 3.08 21.77
CA LEU A 130 -13.85 1.95 22.18
C LEU A 130 -13.09 0.62 22.14
N ALA A 131 -12.27 0.38 21.11
CA ALA A 131 -11.43 -0.81 21.02
C ALA A 131 -10.37 -0.87 22.13
N LYS A 132 -9.71 0.25 22.45
CA LYS A 132 -8.78 0.36 23.58
C LYS A 132 -9.48 0.09 24.91
N GLN A 133 -10.66 0.66 25.11
CA GLN A 133 -11.45 0.45 26.33
C GLN A 133 -11.90 -1.01 26.48
N ASN A 134 -12.34 -1.64 25.40
CA ASN A 134 -12.72 -3.06 25.39
C ASN A 134 -11.52 -3.98 25.67
N MET A 135 -10.35 -3.69 25.09
CA MET A 135 -9.12 -4.43 25.38
C MET A 135 -8.66 -4.25 26.83
N ALA A 136 -8.72 -3.03 27.38
CA ALA A 136 -8.38 -2.78 28.78
C ALA A 136 -9.33 -3.54 29.73
N MET A 137 -10.63 -3.60 29.42
CA MET A 137 -11.59 -4.41 30.18
C MET A 137 -11.31 -5.91 30.07
N PHE A 138 -10.94 -6.41 28.88
CA PHE A 138 -10.55 -7.81 28.69
C PHE A 138 -9.25 -8.17 29.41
N GLU A 139 -8.25 -7.28 29.40
CA GLU A 139 -7.00 -7.42 30.15
C GLU A 139 -7.25 -7.43 31.65
N ALA A 140 -8.10 -6.53 32.17
CA ALA A 140 -8.50 -6.53 33.58
C ALA A 140 -9.25 -7.82 33.96
N ALA A 141 -10.17 -8.28 33.11
CA ALA A 141 -10.91 -9.52 33.33
C ALA A 141 -9.97 -10.75 33.30
N THR A 142 -9.03 -10.83 32.36
CA THR A 142 -8.05 -11.93 32.27
C THR A 142 -7.01 -11.90 33.37
N GLN A 143 -6.64 -10.71 33.89
CA GLN A 143 -5.81 -10.60 35.09
C GLN A 143 -6.57 -11.03 36.35
N ALA A 144 -7.88 -10.74 36.44
CA ALA A 144 -8.73 -11.23 37.52
C ALA A 144 -9.00 -12.75 37.43
N PHE A 145 -8.91 -13.34 36.23
CA PHE A 145 -9.09 -14.78 35.98
C PHE A 145 -7.78 -15.57 35.92
N LYS A 146 -6.61 -14.91 36.03
CA LYS A 146 -5.32 -15.60 36.16
C LYS A 146 -5.29 -16.35 37.50
N PRO A 147 -5.08 -17.68 37.51
CA PRO A 147 -5.08 -18.45 38.74
C PRO A 147 -3.85 -18.07 39.57
N GLY A 148 -4.07 -17.33 40.66
CA GLY A 148 -3.01 -16.89 41.56
C GLY A 148 -3.24 -15.55 42.30
N ALA A 149 -4.24 -14.74 41.92
CA ALA A 149 -4.64 -13.57 42.72
C ALA A 149 -5.63 -14.00 43.81
N VAL A 150 -5.11 -14.12 45.03
CA VAL A 150 -5.80 -14.63 46.22
C VAL A 150 -6.81 -13.59 46.73
N GLY A 151 -8.09 -13.98 46.80
CA GLY A 151 -8.99 -13.58 47.89
C GLY A 151 -9.97 -12.43 47.63
N ALA A 152 -11.16 -12.75 47.12
CA ALA A 152 -12.43 -12.18 47.60
C ALA A 152 -13.60 -13.12 47.22
N ALA A 153 -14.48 -13.37 48.20
CA ALA A 153 -15.55 -14.36 48.23
C ALA A 153 -16.60 -14.23 47.09
N PRO A 154 -17.34 -15.32 46.77
CA PRO A 154 -18.38 -15.28 45.75
C PRO A 154 -19.60 -14.53 46.30
N ALA A 155 -19.93 -13.38 45.72
CA ALA A 155 -21.24 -12.76 45.89
C ALA A 155 -22.24 -13.44 44.93
N LYS A 156 -23.39 -13.82 45.50
CA LYS A 156 -24.55 -14.47 44.86
C LYS A 156 -24.91 -13.85 43.48
N PRO A 157 -25.41 -14.66 42.52
CA PRO A 157 -26.07 -14.11 41.34
C PRO A 157 -27.36 -13.40 41.77
N ALA A 158 -27.46 -12.11 41.45
CA ALA A 158 -28.74 -11.44 41.40
C ALA A 158 -29.46 -11.91 40.13
N GLU A 159 -30.52 -12.69 40.31
CA GLU A 159 -31.62 -12.83 39.35
C GLU A 159 -32.21 -11.44 39.09
N ASP A 160 -32.05 -10.93 37.87
CA ASP A 160 -33.06 -10.22 37.08
C ASP A 160 -32.41 -9.46 35.92
N ALA A 161 -32.13 -10.20 34.84
CA ALA A 161 -32.17 -9.69 33.48
C ALA A 161 -32.35 -10.92 32.58
N THR A 162 -33.59 -11.19 32.19
CA THR A 162 -33.89 -12.17 31.13
C THR A 162 -33.04 -11.80 29.91
N PRO A 163 -32.16 -12.70 29.43
CA PRO A 163 -31.49 -12.45 28.16
C PRO A 163 -32.58 -12.44 27.09
N LEU A 164 -32.70 -11.31 26.39
CA LEU A 164 -33.59 -11.22 25.24
C LEU A 164 -33.28 -12.39 24.32
N SER A 165 -34.33 -13.12 23.95
CA SER A 165 -34.18 -14.21 23.01
C SER A 165 -33.59 -13.65 21.72
N LYS A 166 -32.81 -14.47 20.99
CA LYS A 166 -32.26 -14.08 19.68
C LYS A 166 -33.33 -13.52 18.74
N ASP A 167 -34.58 -13.95 18.91
CA ASP A 167 -35.73 -13.47 18.14
C ASP A 167 -36.11 -12.01 18.47
N GLU A 168 -35.97 -11.60 19.73
CA GLU A 168 -36.20 -10.22 20.17
C GLU A 168 -35.07 -9.27 19.72
N GLU A 169 -33.81 -9.75 19.73
CA GLU A 169 -32.68 -9.02 19.16
C GLU A 169 -32.85 -8.82 17.65
N ILE A 170 -33.28 -9.87 16.93
CA ILE A 170 -33.57 -9.80 15.49
C ILE A 170 -34.74 -8.84 15.21
N ALA A 171 -35.78 -8.83 16.05
CA ALA A 171 -36.90 -7.91 15.89
C ALA A 171 -36.48 -6.45 16.11
N ALA A 172 -35.63 -6.18 17.11
CA ALA A 172 -35.08 -4.85 17.37
C ALA A 172 -34.21 -4.36 16.20
N LEU A 173 -33.33 -5.22 15.67
CA LEU A 173 -32.47 -4.89 14.52
C LEU A 173 -33.28 -4.60 13.25
N LYS A 174 -34.36 -5.36 13.00
CA LYS A 174 -35.27 -5.10 11.87
C LYS A 174 -35.99 -3.77 12.01
N ALA A 175 -36.44 -3.42 13.22
CA ALA A 175 -37.10 -2.14 13.49
C ALA A 175 -36.14 -0.95 13.30
N GLU A 176 -34.86 -1.13 13.65
CA GLU A 176 -33.83 -0.11 13.46
C GLU A 176 -33.46 0.09 11.98
N LEU A 177 -33.36 -1.01 11.21
CA LEU A 177 -33.18 -0.95 9.76
C LEU A 177 -34.33 -0.24 9.04
N GLY A 178 -35.58 -0.46 9.46
CA GLY A 178 -36.74 0.23 8.90
C GLY A 178 -36.67 1.76 9.08
N LYS A 179 -36.25 2.22 10.26
CA LYS A 179 -36.06 3.65 10.54
C LYS A 179 -34.95 4.28 9.70
N LEU A 180 -33.89 3.51 9.39
CA LEU A 180 -32.80 3.97 8.53
C LEU A 180 -33.23 4.07 7.07
N VAL A 181 -34.02 3.11 6.57
CA VAL A 181 -34.59 3.15 5.22
C VAL A 181 -35.51 4.36 5.05
N GLU A 182 -36.42 4.63 5.99
CA GLU A 182 -37.28 5.82 5.94
C GLU A 182 -36.48 7.13 5.95
N LYS A 183 -35.33 7.14 6.65
CA LYS A 183 -34.46 8.32 6.70
C LYS A 183 -33.68 8.53 5.41
N ILE A 184 -33.34 7.44 4.70
CA ILE A 184 -32.72 7.48 3.38
C ILE A 184 -33.73 7.95 2.32
N ASP A 185 -34.97 7.46 2.36
CA ASP A 185 -36.01 7.91 1.42
C ASP A 185 -36.33 9.39 1.60
N LYS A 186 -36.34 9.90 2.84
CA LYS A 186 -36.49 11.34 3.14
C LYS A 186 -35.28 12.21 2.73
N LEU A 187 -34.13 11.61 2.44
CA LEU A 187 -32.94 12.30 1.94
C LEU A 187 -32.78 12.15 0.41
N GLY A 188 -33.60 11.32 -0.22
CA GLY A 188 -33.63 11.07 -1.66
C GLY A 188 -34.67 11.88 -2.44
N GLU A 189 -35.55 12.61 -1.76
CA GLU A 189 -36.42 13.67 -2.34
C GLU A 189 -35.80 15.07 -2.21
#